data_AF-A0A0P0SL31-F1
#
_entry.id   AF-A0A0P0SL31-F1
#
_cell.length_a   1.000
_cell.length_b   1.000
_cell.length_c   1.000
_cell.angle_alpha   90.00
_cell.angle_beta   90.00
_cell.angle_gamma   90.00
#
_symmetry.space_group_name_H-M   'P 1'
#
loop_
_entity.id
_entity.type
_entity.pdbx_description
1 polymer ?
#
loop_
_entity_poly.entity_id
_entity_poly.type
_entity_poly.pdbx_seq_one_letter_code
_entity_poly.pdbx_strand_id
1 'polypeptide(L)' 'MEFRSPIEEGAMATQPGPTPSPRRGPTVDEIFANAKAVTSIDELAQDGIFEDDAELDDFLTDLRRMRRSSIA' A
#
# COMPACT_ATOMS: atom_id res chain seq x y z
N MET A 1 -49.76 -10.16 44.26
CA MET A 1 -48.73 -9.20 43.80
C MET A 1 -47.40 -9.91 43.92
N GLU A 2 -47.00 -10.61 42.85
CA GLU A 2 -45.73 -11.35 42.80
C GLU A 2 -44.66 -10.46 42.18
N PHE A 3 -43.66 -10.12 42.97
CA PHE A 3 -42.47 -9.40 42.53
C PHE A 3 -41.62 -10.34 41.67
N ARG A 4 -41.69 -10.16 40.35
CA ARG A 4 -40.75 -10.81 39.42
C ARG A 4 -39.41 -10.11 39.55
N SER A 5 -38.47 -10.72 40.28
CA SER A 5 -37.08 -10.28 40.34
C SER A 5 -36.46 -10.29 38.94
N PRO A 6 -35.79 -9.21 38.52
CA PRO A 6 -35.04 -9.22 37.28
C PRO A 6 -33.78 -10.09 37.44
N ILE A 7 -33.59 -10.96 36.45
CA ILE A 7 -32.36 -11.66 36.12
C ILE A 7 -31.27 -10.62 35.83
N GLU A 8 -30.39 -10.35 36.79
CA GLU A 8 -29.10 -9.72 36.48
C GLU A 8 -28.16 -10.79 35.93
N GLU A 9 -28.30 -10.98 34.62
CA GLU A 9 -27.37 -11.65 33.74
C GLU A 9 -25.94 -11.15 33.96
N GLY A 10 -25.01 -12.09 33.87
CA GLY A 10 -23.63 -11.93 34.27
C GLY A 10 -22.98 -10.64 33.75
N ALA A 11 -22.23 -10.00 34.64
CA ALA A 11 -21.15 -9.10 34.30
C ALA A 11 -20.12 -9.89 33.48
N MET A 12 -20.38 -10.07 32.18
CA MET A 12 -19.35 -10.32 31.19
C MET A 12 -18.52 -9.04 31.15
N ALA A 13 -17.48 -9.01 31.98
CA ALA A 13 -16.37 -8.10 31.79
C ALA A 13 -15.91 -8.30 30.34
N THR A 14 -16.31 -7.37 29.47
CA THR A 14 -15.87 -7.30 28.10
C THR A 14 -14.40 -6.94 28.20
N GLN A 15 -13.55 -7.97 28.27
CA GLN A 15 -12.12 -7.83 28.13
C GLN A 15 -11.93 -7.05 26.82
N PRO A 16 -11.28 -5.87 26.83
CA PRO A 16 -10.97 -5.18 25.59
C PRO A 16 -10.20 -6.17 24.73
N GLY A 17 -10.77 -6.53 23.58
CA GLY A 17 -10.08 -7.38 22.61
C GLY A 17 -8.72 -6.76 22.29
N PRO A 18 -7.72 -7.57 21.89
CA PRO A 18 -6.41 -7.04 21.55
C PRO A 18 -6.59 -5.91 20.55
N THR A 19 -6.12 -4.72 20.92
CA THR A 19 -6.12 -3.54 20.07
C THR A 19 -5.57 -3.97 18.71
N PRO A 20 -6.27 -3.72 17.58
CA PRO A 20 -5.73 -4.09 16.28
C PRO A 20 -4.38 -3.39 16.16
N SER A 21 -3.31 -4.20 16.15
CA SER A 21 -1.96 -3.68 15.95
C SER A 21 -2.00 -2.83 14.69
N PRO A 22 -1.47 -1.59 14.71
CA PRO A 22 -1.32 -0.82 13.49
C PRO A 22 -0.54 -1.71 12.52
N ARG A 23 -1.20 -2.16 11.43
CA ARG A 23 -0.47 -2.84 10.37
C ARG A 23 0.54 -1.81 9.89
N ARG A 24 1.82 -2.03 10.17
CA ARG A 24 2.88 -1.21 9.60
C ARG A 24 2.69 -1.27 8.09
N GLY A 25 2.55 -0.11 7.46
CA GLY A 25 2.60 -0.03 6.01
C GLY A 25 3.94 -0.61 5.54
N PRO A 26 4.00 -1.18 4.32
CA PRO A 26 5.22 -1.75 3.82
C PRO A 26 6.29 -0.65 3.78
N THR A 27 7.46 -0.98 4.30
CA THR A 27 8.66 -0.16 4.20
C THR A 27 9.09 -0.05 2.75
N VAL A 28 9.86 0.99 2.42
CA VAL A 28 10.42 1.18 1.07
C VAL A 28 11.20 -0.07 0.63
N ASP A 29 12.02 -0.63 1.51
CA ASP A 29 12.74 -1.88 1.26
C ASP A 29 11.80 -3.05 0.94
N GLU A 30 10.67 -3.19 1.65
CA GLU A 30 9.66 -4.23 1.37
C GLU A 30 8.94 -4.02 0.03
N ILE A 31 8.73 -2.77 -0.39
CA ILE A 31 8.13 -2.43 -1.69
C ILE A 31 9.09 -2.81 -2.82
N PHE A 32 10.37 -2.51 -2.67
CA PHE A 32 11.39 -2.78 -3.69
C PHE A 32 12.01 -4.17 -3.59
N ALA A 33 11.69 -4.97 -2.57
CA ALA A 33 12.27 -6.30 -2.34
C ALA A 33 12.11 -7.27 -3.53
N ASN A 34 11.02 -7.13 -4.30
CA ASN A 34 10.74 -7.93 -5.50
C ASN A 34 10.78 -7.11 -6.80
N ALA A 35 11.17 -5.83 -6.72
CA ALA A 35 11.25 -5.00 -7.91
C ALA A 35 12.45 -5.44 -8.75
N LYS A 36 12.21 -5.77 -10.03
CA LYS A 36 13.29 -5.99 -10.99
C LYS A 36 13.80 -4.64 -11.45
N ALA A 37 15.10 -4.39 -11.29
CA ALA A 37 15.74 -3.22 -11.87
C ALA A 37 15.64 -3.30 -13.40
N VAL A 38 15.15 -2.22 -14.01
CA VAL A 38 15.10 -2.08 -15.47
C VAL A 38 16.51 -1.80 -15.96
N THR A 39 16.99 -2.62 -16.90
CA THR A 39 18.36 -2.57 -17.43
C THR A 39 18.43 -2.03 -18.86
N SER A 40 17.33 -2.11 -19.61
CA SER A 40 17.19 -1.52 -20.95
C SER A 40 15.83 -0.86 -21.13
N ILE A 41 15.77 0.11 -22.05
CA ILE A 41 14.53 0.82 -22.41
C ILE A 41 13.54 -0.15 -23.07
N ASP A 42 14.00 -1.16 -23.82
CA ASP A 42 13.11 -2.17 -24.42
C ASP A 42 12.31 -2.96 -23.37
N GLU A 43 12.82 -3.09 -22.14
CA GLU A 43 12.07 -3.74 -21.05
C GLU A 43 10.88 -2.89 -20.61
N LEU A 44 10.90 -1.57 -20.80
CA LEU A 44 9.79 -0.67 -20.49
C LEU A 44 8.67 -0.74 -21.54
N ALA A 45 9.01 -1.08 -22.78
CA ALA A 45 8.03 -1.28 -23.86
C ALA A 45 7.33 -2.65 -23.79
N GLN A 46 7.53 -3.40 -22.71
CA GLN A 46 6.91 -4.71 -22.54
C GLN A 46 5.43 -4.58 -22.22
N ASP A 47 4.63 -5.44 -22.86
CA ASP A 47 3.17 -5.49 -22.72
C ASP A 47 2.75 -5.62 -21.24
N GLY A 48 1.91 -4.69 -20.78
CA GLY A 48 1.38 -4.65 -19.41
C GLY A 48 2.17 -3.79 -18.41
N ILE A 49 3.26 -3.12 -18.82
CA ILE A 49 3.93 -2.10 -17.98
C ILE A 49 3.26 -0.73 -18.13
N PHE A 50 2.91 -0.38 -19.37
CA PHE A 50 2.16 0.84 -19.72
C PHE A 50 0.92 0.44 -20.51
N GLU A 51 -0.16 1.22 -20.37
CA GLU A 51 -1.43 0.99 -21.08
C GLU A 51 -1.31 1.33 -22.57
N ASP A 52 -0.46 2.30 -22.91
CA ASP A 52 -0.17 2.72 -24.28
C ASP A 52 1.22 3.37 -24.44
N ASP A 53 1.66 3.52 -25.69
CA ASP A 53 2.96 4.12 -26.02
C ASP A 53 3.05 5.61 -25.62
N ALA A 54 1.92 6.33 -25.55
CA ALA A 54 1.92 7.73 -25.17
C ALA A 54 2.17 7.91 -23.67
N GLU A 55 1.68 6.99 -22.84
CA GLU A 55 2.00 6.91 -21.41
C GLU A 55 3.49 6.64 -21.18
N LEU A 56 4.08 5.72 -21.96
CA LEU A 56 5.52 5.45 -21.91
C LEU A 56 6.34 6.71 -22.28
N ASP A 57 5.96 7.43 -23.33
CA ASP A 57 6.63 8.67 -23.76
C ASP A 57 6.54 9.79 -22.72
N ASP A 58 5.40 9.93 -22.03
CA ASP A 58 5.22 10.91 -20.95
C ASP A 58 6.14 10.57 -19.76
N PHE A 59 6.17 9.30 -19.34
CA PHE A 59 7.08 8.81 -18.31
C PHE A 59 8.55 9.09 -18.64
N LEU A 60 8.98 8.79 -19.88
CA LEU A 60 10.35 9.06 -20.32
C LEU A 60 10.67 10.56 -20.36
N THR A 61 9.69 11.39 -20.72
CA THR A 61 9.83 12.85 -20.71
C THR A 61 10.04 13.38 -19.30
N ASP A 62 9.26 12.89 -18.33
CA ASP A 62 9.38 13.31 -16.94
C ASP A 62 10.65 12.76 -16.27
N LEU A 63 11.05 11.53 -16.59
CA LEU A 63 12.34 10.99 -16.17
C LEU A 63 13.50 11.86 -16.67
N ARG A 64 13.45 12.31 -17.93
CA ARG A 64 14.45 13.20 -18.52
C ARG A 64 14.47 14.57 -17.84
N ARG A 65 13.31 15.11 -17.46
CA ARG A 65 13.20 16.38 -16.70
C ARG A 65 13.81 16.23 -15.31
N MET A 66 13.44 15.17 -14.58
CA MET A 66 13.94 14.90 -13.23
C MET A 66 15.47 14.74 -13.20
N ARG A 67 16.04 14.02 -14.18
CA ARG A 67 17.50 13.87 -14.31
C ARG A 67 18.21 15.21 -14.56
N ARG A 68 17.61 16.09 -15.36
CA ARG A 68 18.16 17.44 -15.60
C ARG A 68 18.07 18.33 -14.37
N SER A 69 17.03 18.18 -13.56
CA SER A 69 16.86 18.92 -12.30
C SER A 69 17.80 18.45 -11.19
N SER A 70 18.31 17.22 -11.24
CA SER A 70 19.26 16.67 -10.26
C SER A 70 20.73 17.03 -10.55
N ILE A 71 21.04 17.62 -11.71
CA ILE A 71 22.41 17.97 -12.15
C ILE A 71 22.76 19.45 -11.91
N ALA A 72 21.85 20.21 -11.30
CA ALA A 72 22.03 21.63 -10.98
C ALA A 72 22.49 21.83 -9.53
#